data_AF-A0A451BH97-F1
#
_entry.id   AF-A0A451BH97-F1
#
_cell.length_a   1.000
_cell.length_b   1.000
_cell.length_c   1.000
_cell.angle_alpha   90.00
_cell.angle_beta   90.00
_cell.angle_gamma   90.00
#
_symmetry.space_group_name_H-M   'P 1'
#
loop_
_entity.id
_entity.type
_entity.pdbx_description
1 polymer ?
#
loop_
_entity_poly.entity_id
_entity_poly.type
_entity_poly.pdbx_seq_one_letter_code
_entity_poly.pdbx_strand_id
1 'polypeptide(L)'
;LFIDYCGPTVDVVDGATGQIRPTQIFVAVLGASNYTYAEATWSQGMSDWIGSHVRAFEFFGGVPLLLVPDNLKSAVSRADRYAPEVNPTYAELARHYGTTILPARPYKPKDKAKAEVAVQVVERWILARLRHRTFFFLDELNSAIRGLLGELNNRPLQRQKVSRRELFETLDQPALRPLPSSPYEYAQWKKAKVGIDYHIEFEGRLYSVSHSLVGQVVELRITAALVTVLMKGKQVALHQRHGSGRFSTQPHHMPKSHRRHQQWSPGRFLNWAKQMGPATLTVVQHQLETRPHPEHGYRACLGILHQARHYGNQRLEPACAQAIEIGSPTYRSVASILKNGLDKNPLHEPITDHEPLTHDNLRGPGYYR
;
A
#
# COMPACT_ATOMS: atom_id res chain seq x y z
N LEU A 1 -3.28 15.17 -24.72
CA LEU A 1 -2.39 14.97 -23.56
C LEU A 1 -1.74 13.62 -23.70
N PHE A 2 -0.42 13.58 -23.76
CA PHE A 2 0.33 12.33 -23.77
C PHE A 2 0.73 11.99 -22.34
N ILE A 3 0.54 10.74 -21.93
CA ILE A 3 0.77 10.31 -20.54
C ILE A 3 1.70 9.10 -20.51
N ASP A 4 2.64 9.11 -19.58
CA ASP A 4 3.61 8.04 -19.39
C ASP A 4 4.15 7.98 -17.95
N TYR A 5 4.94 6.95 -17.64
CA TYR A 5 5.80 6.90 -16.46
C TYR A 5 7.28 6.95 -16.85
N CYS A 6 8.11 7.56 -16.01
CA CYS A 6 9.56 7.42 -16.13
C CYS A 6 9.99 5.97 -15.84
N GLY A 7 11.09 5.55 -16.48
CA GLY A 7 11.73 4.27 -16.16
C GLY A 7 12.43 4.28 -14.80
N PRO A 8 13.26 5.31 -14.49
CA PRO A 8 13.90 5.46 -13.19
C PRO A 8 12.91 5.78 -12.08
N THR A 9 13.12 5.15 -10.91
CA THR A 9 12.38 5.43 -9.67
C THR A 9 13.13 6.39 -8.78
N VAL A 10 12.41 7.06 -7.87
CA VAL A 10 13.02 7.85 -6.78
C VAL A 10 12.65 7.23 -5.45
N ASP A 11 13.61 7.07 -4.56
CA ASP A 11 13.40 6.41 -3.27
C ASP A 11 12.89 7.38 -2.22
N VAL A 12 11.93 6.92 -1.42
CA VAL A 12 11.49 7.57 -0.18
C VAL A 12 11.84 6.65 0.98
N VAL A 13 12.53 7.19 1.98
CA VAL A 13 13.04 6.45 3.14
C VAL A 13 12.16 6.70 4.35
N ASP A 14 11.67 5.64 4.98
CA ASP A 14 10.97 5.76 6.25
C ASP A 14 11.96 6.17 7.35
N GLY A 15 11.79 7.38 7.91
CA GLY A 15 12.73 7.95 8.87
C GLY A 15 12.82 7.22 10.22
N ALA A 16 11.85 6.35 10.55
CA ALA A 16 11.83 5.59 11.79
C ALA A 16 12.44 4.20 11.63
N THR A 17 12.26 3.58 10.47
CA THR A 17 12.66 2.18 10.22
C THR A 17 13.84 2.05 9.26
N GLY A 18 14.19 3.11 8.53
CA GLY A 18 15.16 3.07 7.44
C GLY A 18 14.65 2.31 6.20
N GLN A 19 13.39 1.90 6.16
CA GLN A 19 12.84 1.16 5.03
C GLN A 19 12.79 2.05 3.78
N ILE A 20 13.41 1.57 2.70
CA ILE A 20 13.41 2.25 1.42
C ILE A 20 12.20 1.80 0.59
N ARG A 21 11.43 2.76 0.10
CA ARG A 21 10.29 2.52 -0.78
C ARG A 21 10.46 3.27 -2.10
N PRO A 22 10.64 2.57 -3.24
CA PRO A 22 10.74 3.21 -4.54
C PRO A 22 9.39 3.82 -4.96
N THR A 23 9.45 4.99 -5.58
CA THR A 23 8.30 5.70 -6.16
C THR A 23 8.38 5.73 -7.69
N GLN A 24 7.23 5.82 -8.32
CA GLN A 24 7.06 5.89 -9.77
C GLN A 24 6.78 7.33 -10.17
N ILE A 25 7.36 7.81 -11.27
CA ILE A 25 7.19 9.21 -11.70
C ILE A 25 6.20 9.27 -12.84
N PHE A 26 4.99 9.75 -12.56
CA PHE A 26 3.96 10.03 -13.54
C PHE A 26 4.33 11.29 -14.33
N VAL A 27 4.17 11.25 -15.65
CA VAL A 27 4.42 12.38 -16.55
C VAL A 27 3.24 12.56 -17.49
N ALA A 28 2.73 13.79 -17.58
CA ALA A 28 1.73 14.18 -18.56
C ALA A 28 2.19 15.42 -19.33
N VAL A 29 2.05 15.42 -20.65
CA VAL A 29 2.53 16.52 -21.51
C VAL A 29 1.49 16.92 -22.55
N LEU A 30 1.28 18.24 -22.68
CA LEU A 30 0.39 18.80 -23.69
C LEU A 30 1.04 18.78 -25.07
N GLY A 31 0.23 18.49 -26.09
CA GLY A 31 0.72 18.18 -27.42
C GLY A 31 1.31 19.38 -28.15
N ALA A 32 0.71 20.56 -28.04
CA ALA A 32 1.15 21.73 -28.78
C ALA A 32 2.34 22.44 -28.10
N SER A 33 2.20 22.79 -26.83
CA SER A 33 3.22 23.53 -26.06
C SER A 33 4.37 22.69 -25.52
N ASN A 34 4.20 21.37 -25.41
CA ASN A 34 5.02 20.50 -24.56
C ASN A 34 5.05 20.95 -23.09
N TYR A 35 4.01 21.64 -22.61
CA TYR A 35 3.86 21.98 -21.20
C TYR A 35 3.68 20.70 -20.39
N THR A 36 4.58 20.52 -19.43
CA THR A 36 4.79 19.23 -18.76
C THR A 36 4.26 19.31 -17.34
N TYR A 37 3.59 18.24 -16.92
CA TYR A 37 3.27 17.91 -15.55
C TYR A 37 4.03 16.65 -15.15
N ALA A 38 4.54 16.62 -13.92
CA ALA A 38 5.17 15.43 -13.36
C ALA A 38 4.94 15.36 -11.85
N GLU A 39 4.79 14.15 -11.33
CA GLU A 39 4.70 13.87 -9.90
C GLU A 39 5.16 12.44 -9.57
N ALA A 40 5.55 12.21 -8.33
CA ALA A 40 5.82 10.90 -7.77
C ALA A 40 4.55 10.27 -7.18
N THR A 41 4.34 8.99 -7.49
CA THR A 41 3.29 8.14 -6.93
C THR A 41 3.88 6.86 -6.35
N TRP A 42 3.15 6.17 -5.47
CA TRP A 42 3.63 4.92 -4.89
C TRP A 42 3.63 3.75 -5.88
N SER A 43 2.74 3.78 -6.86
CA SER A 43 2.62 2.74 -7.88
C SER A 43 2.10 3.29 -9.21
N GLN A 44 2.03 2.41 -10.21
CA GLN A 44 1.34 2.64 -11.48
C GLN A 44 -0.08 2.03 -11.48
N GLY A 45 -0.58 1.64 -10.30
CA GLY A 45 -1.89 1.02 -10.14
C GLY A 45 -3.05 2.00 -10.40
N MET A 46 -4.26 1.47 -10.57
CA MET A 46 -5.44 2.26 -10.94
C MET A 46 -5.68 3.49 -10.04
N SER A 47 -5.52 3.34 -8.73
CA SER A 47 -5.74 4.44 -7.78
C SER A 47 -4.80 5.61 -8.02
N ASP A 48 -3.51 5.31 -8.20
CA ASP A 48 -2.48 6.32 -8.44
C ASP A 48 -2.65 6.90 -9.85
N TRP A 49 -2.87 6.06 -10.86
CA TRP A 49 -3.11 6.45 -12.24
C TRP A 49 -4.26 7.46 -12.38
N ILE A 50 -5.42 7.15 -11.79
CA ILE A 50 -6.59 8.03 -11.82
C ILE A 50 -6.33 9.31 -11.02
N GLY A 51 -5.76 9.19 -9.82
CA GLY A 51 -5.41 10.34 -9.01
C GLY A 51 -4.46 11.31 -9.72
N SER A 52 -3.49 10.79 -10.45
CA SER A 52 -2.55 11.59 -11.24
C SER A 52 -3.23 12.35 -12.39
N HIS A 53 -4.23 11.76 -13.03
CA HIS A 53 -4.99 12.48 -14.06
C HIS A 53 -5.77 13.65 -13.48
N VAL A 54 -6.43 13.43 -12.33
CA VAL A 54 -7.18 14.50 -11.65
C VAL A 54 -6.26 15.66 -11.30
N ARG A 55 -5.13 15.38 -10.64
CA ARG A 55 -4.14 16.42 -10.28
C ARG A 55 -3.51 17.08 -11.50
N ALA A 56 -3.30 16.34 -12.59
CA ALA A 56 -2.81 16.90 -13.85
C ALA A 56 -3.82 17.86 -14.48
N PHE A 57 -5.11 17.52 -14.52
CA PHE A 57 -6.14 18.40 -15.06
C PHE A 57 -6.28 19.68 -14.22
N GLU A 58 -6.22 19.56 -12.90
CA GLU A 58 -6.16 20.70 -11.98
C GLU A 58 -4.94 21.58 -12.25
N PHE A 59 -3.75 20.97 -12.44
CA PHE A 59 -2.53 21.70 -12.78
C PHE A 59 -2.64 22.46 -14.11
N PHE A 60 -3.24 21.87 -15.13
CA PHE A 60 -3.48 22.54 -16.41
C PHE A 60 -4.61 23.56 -16.35
N GLY A 61 -5.42 23.58 -15.27
CA GLY A 61 -6.60 24.44 -15.16
C GLY A 61 -7.71 24.08 -16.16
N GLY A 62 -7.73 22.86 -16.67
CA GLY A 62 -8.67 22.44 -17.72
C GLY A 62 -8.44 21.01 -18.19
N VAL A 63 -9.39 20.50 -18.97
CA VAL A 63 -9.40 19.12 -19.47
C VAL A 63 -9.06 19.10 -20.97
N PRO A 64 -8.03 18.35 -21.37
CA PRO A 64 -7.71 18.14 -22.78
C PRO A 64 -8.74 17.23 -23.45
N LEU A 65 -9.00 17.44 -24.75
CA LEU A 65 -9.97 16.65 -25.52
C LEU A 65 -9.59 15.16 -25.62
N LEU A 66 -8.29 14.89 -25.77
CA LEU A 66 -7.76 13.54 -25.99
C LEU A 66 -6.69 13.21 -24.94
N LEU A 67 -6.81 12.03 -24.33
CA LEU A 67 -5.80 11.39 -23.50
C LEU A 67 -5.14 10.29 -24.32
N VAL A 68 -3.82 10.31 -24.41
CA VAL A 68 -3.02 9.35 -25.16
C VAL A 68 -2.09 8.64 -24.15
N PRO A 69 -2.60 7.63 -23.44
CA PRO A 69 -1.81 6.84 -22.50
C PRO A 69 -0.99 5.77 -23.24
N ASP A 70 0.02 5.24 -22.56
CA ASP A 70 0.62 3.96 -22.96
C ASP A 70 -0.33 2.77 -22.69
N ASN A 71 -0.04 1.60 -23.26
CA ASN A 71 -0.75 0.34 -23.05
C ASN A 71 -0.53 -0.27 -21.66
N LEU A 72 -0.49 0.57 -20.63
CA LEU A 72 -0.43 0.16 -19.24
C LEU A 72 -1.74 -0.56 -18.87
N LYS A 73 -1.68 -1.62 -18.05
CA LYS A 73 -2.89 -2.36 -17.62
C LYS A 73 -3.94 -1.48 -16.92
N SER A 74 -3.51 -0.38 -16.28
CA SER A 74 -4.43 0.60 -15.67
C SER A 74 -5.11 1.51 -16.72
N ALA A 75 -4.59 1.58 -17.95
CA ALA A 75 -5.22 2.29 -19.05
C ALA A 75 -6.06 1.34 -19.93
N VAL A 76 -5.58 0.12 -20.16
CA VAL A 76 -6.14 -0.85 -21.10
C VAL A 76 -6.33 -2.21 -20.43
N SER A 77 -7.58 -2.69 -20.32
CA SER A 77 -7.90 -4.01 -19.74
C SER A 77 -7.56 -5.16 -20.70
N ARG A 78 -7.71 -4.93 -22.01
CA ARG A 78 -7.27 -5.85 -23.07
C ARG A 78 -6.72 -5.05 -24.24
N ALA A 79 -5.42 -5.22 -24.50
CA ALA A 79 -4.78 -4.60 -25.66
C ALA A 79 -5.23 -5.32 -26.93
N ASP A 80 -5.99 -4.63 -27.78
CA ASP A 80 -6.42 -5.10 -29.10
C ASP A 80 -6.06 -4.05 -30.16
N ARG A 81 -5.71 -4.52 -31.36
CA ARG A 81 -5.22 -3.70 -32.47
C ARG A 81 -6.31 -2.84 -33.11
N TYR A 82 -7.57 -3.24 -32.99
CA TYR A 82 -8.72 -2.61 -33.65
C TYR A 82 -9.75 -2.07 -32.64
N ALA A 83 -9.86 -2.66 -31.45
CA ALA A 83 -10.76 -2.21 -30.39
C ALA A 83 -10.15 -2.41 -28.98
N PRO A 84 -9.15 -1.61 -28.58
CA PRO A 84 -8.60 -1.71 -27.22
C PRO A 84 -9.71 -1.45 -26.20
N GLU A 85 -9.94 -2.40 -25.31
CA GLU A 85 -10.88 -2.22 -24.21
C GLU A 85 -10.22 -1.35 -23.15
N VAL A 86 -10.69 -0.10 -23.07
CA VAL A 86 -10.32 0.83 -22.01
C VAL A 86 -10.81 0.26 -20.69
N ASN A 87 -9.97 0.36 -19.66
CA ASN A 87 -10.38 -0.06 -18.32
C ASN A 87 -11.68 0.68 -17.89
N PRO A 88 -12.71 0.00 -17.36
CA PRO A 88 -14.00 0.62 -17.03
C PRO A 88 -13.88 1.87 -16.14
N THR A 89 -13.03 1.81 -15.12
CA THR A 89 -12.74 2.95 -14.24
C THR A 89 -12.15 4.13 -15.01
N TYR A 90 -11.22 3.86 -15.93
CA TYR A 90 -10.60 4.92 -16.71
C TYR A 90 -11.58 5.51 -17.72
N ALA A 91 -12.49 4.70 -18.29
CA ALA A 91 -13.60 5.18 -19.10
C ALA A 91 -14.59 6.04 -18.29
N GLU A 92 -14.84 5.71 -17.02
CA GLU A 92 -15.63 6.55 -16.11
C GLU A 92 -14.99 7.91 -15.85
N LEU A 93 -13.68 7.93 -15.59
CA LEU A 93 -12.92 9.19 -15.50
C LEU A 93 -13.08 10.01 -16.78
N ALA A 94 -12.90 9.39 -17.95
CA ALA A 94 -13.03 10.07 -19.23
C ALA A 94 -14.43 10.69 -19.41
N ARG A 95 -15.47 9.94 -19.03
CA ARG A 95 -16.86 10.42 -19.07
C ARG A 95 -17.09 11.59 -18.12
N HIS A 96 -16.59 11.51 -16.88
CA HIS A 96 -16.73 12.56 -15.87
C HIS A 96 -16.13 13.89 -16.32
N TYR A 97 -14.94 13.84 -16.92
CA TYR A 97 -14.24 15.03 -17.41
C TYR A 97 -14.61 15.39 -18.87
N GLY A 98 -15.46 14.60 -19.52
CA GLY A 98 -15.80 14.80 -20.92
C GLY A 98 -14.57 14.74 -21.84
N THR A 99 -13.69 13.76 -21.68
CA THR A 99 -12.51 13.55 -22.52
C THR A 99 -12.53 12.15 -23.15
N THR A 100 -11.71 11.92 -24.17
CA THR A 100 -11.62 10.63 -24.88
C THR A 100 -10.26 10.01 -24.70
N ILE A 101 -10.24 8.71 -24.40
CA ILE A 101 -9.01 7.93 -24.27
C ILE A 101 -8.69 7.30 -25.62
N LEU A 102 -7.51 7.59 -26.15
CA LEU A 102 -6.98 7.06 -27.39
C LEU A 102 -5.63 6.38 -27.09
N PRO A 103 -5.63 5.10 -26.69
CA PRO A 103 -4.40 4.38 -26.37
C PRO A 103 -3.45 4.36 -27.57
N ALA A 104 -2.14 4.50 -27.32
CA ALA A 104 -1.14 4.38 -28.37
C ALA A 104 -1.17 2.96 -28.97
N ARG A 105 -1.09 2.85 -30.30
CA ARG A 105 -1.15 1.54 -30.96
C ARG A 105 0.07 0.69 -30.57
N PRO A 106 -0.12 -0.60 -30.22
CA PRO A 106 1.00 -1.51 -29.98
C PRO A 106 1.98 -1.51 -31.16
N TYR A 107 3.28 -1.48 -30.87
CA TYR A 107 4.37 -1.55 -31.85
C TYR A 107 4.43 -0.36 -32.86
N LYS A 108 3.89 0.81 -32.52
CA LYS A 108 4.06 2.05 -33.31
C LYS A 108 4.70 3.18 -32.48
N PRO A 109 6.05 3.27 -32.45
CA PRO A 109 6.78 4.27 -31.66
C PRO A 109 6.40 5.73 -31.96
N LYS A 110 5.99 6.02 -33.20
CA LYS A 110 5.66 7.38 -33.65
C LYS A 110 4.43 7.99 -32.97
N ASP A 111 3.50 7.17 -32.48
CA ASP A 111 2.27 7.66 -31.86
C ASP A 111 2.52 8.26 -30.45
N LYS A 112 3.67 7.94 -29.83
CA LYS A 112 4.04 8.34 -28.45
C LYS A 112 5.32 9.17 -28.35
N ALA A 113 5.93 9.56 -29.47
CA ALA A 113 7.20 10.28 -29.48
C ALA A 113 7.24 11.52 -28.56
N LYS A 114 6.09 12.22 -28.37
CA LYS A 114 6.00 13.35 -27.43
C LYS A 114 6.09 12.95 -25.96
N ALA A 115 5.45 11.85 -25.57
CA ALA A 115 5.54 11.36 -24.20
C ALA A 115 6.97 10.88 -23.88
N GLU A 116 7.59 10.13 -24.78
CA GLU A 116 8.97 9.64 -24.62
C GLU A 116 9.97 10.80 -24.44
N VAL A 117 9.87 11.84 -25.29
CA VAL A 117 10.71 13.03 -25.17
C VAL A 117 10.46 13.76 -23.86
N ALA A 118 9.21 13.89 -23.42
CA ALA A 118 8.86 14.54 -22.16
C ALA A 118 9.43 13.76 -20.96
N VAL A 119 9.32 12.43 -20.96
CA VAL A 119 9.92 11.54 -19.96
C VAL A 119 11.43 11.76 -19.89
N GLN A 120 12.13 11.73 -21.02
CA GLN A 120 13.58 11.98 -21.06
C GLN A 120 13.96 13.38 -20.56
N VAL A 121 13.11 14.38 -20.75
CA VAL A 121 13.31 15.72 -20.21
C VAL A 121 13.13 15.74 -18.69
N VAL A 122 12.09 15.09 -18.18
CA VAL A 122 11.85 14.94 -16.74
C VAL A 122 12.99 14.20 -16.06
N GLU A 123 13.46 13.08 -16.63
CA GLU A 123 14.59 12.31 -16.11
C GLU A 123 15.86 13.16 -16.01
N ARG A 124 16.23 13.84 -17.09
CA ARG A 124 17.49 14.62 -17.16
C ARG A 124 17.43 15.93 -16.38
N TRP A 125 16.27 16.57 -16.29
CA TRP A 125 16.14 17.91 -15.69
C TRP A 125 15.68 17.84 -14.23
N ILE A 126 14.74 16.96 -13.92
CA ILE A 126 14.15 16.84 -12.59
C ILE A 126 14.89 15.74 -11.83
N LEU A 127 14.80 14.48 -12.27
CA LEU A 127 15.32 13.36 -11.48
C LEU A 127 16.83 13.43 -11.30
N ALA A 128 17.58 13.83 -12.32
CA ALA A 128 19.02 14.03 -12.20
C ALA A 128 19.37 15.04 -11.11
N ARG A 129 18.61 16.12 -10.89
CA ARG A 129 18.87 17.07 -9.80
C ARG A 129 18.50 16.55 -8.43
N LEU A 130 17.54 15.64 -8.37
CA LEU A 130 17.09 15.03 -7.12
C LEU A 130 17.93 13.82 -6.70
N ARG A 131 18.80 13.29 -7.58
CA ARG A 131 19.56 12.04 -7.38
C ARG A 131 20.42 11.95 -6.11
N HIS A 132 20.82 13.09 -5.56
CA HIS A 132 21.66 13.17 -4.35
C HIS A 132 20.89 13.68 -3.13
N ARG A 133 19.56 13.72 -3.20
CA ARG A 133 18.68 14.14 -2.11
C ARG A 133 17.91 12.93 -1.59
N THR A 134 17.90 12.77 -0.27
CA THR A 134 17.07 11.78 0.41
C THR A 134 15.75 12.42 0.80
N PHE A 135 14.65 11.71 0.52
CA PHE A 135 13.31 12.14 0.87
C PHE A 135 12.73 11.20 1.92
N PHE A 136 12.00 11.76 2.89
CA PHE A 136 11.37 10.97 3.95
C PHE A 136 9.86 10.83 3.79
N PHE A 137 9.27 11.73 3.00
CA PHE A 137 7.84 11.74 2.71
C PHE A 137 7.57 11.93 1.22
N LEU A 138 6.52 11.29 0.71
CA LEU A 138 6.11 11.44 -0.69
C LEU A 138 5.78 12.91 -1.03
N ASP A 139 5.15 13.63 -0.10
CA ASP A 139 4.78 15.04 -0.28
C ASP A 139 6.00 15.96 -0.37
N GLU A 140 7.09 15.60 0.31
CA GLU A 140 8.36 16.31 0.23
C GLU A 140 8.98 16.16 -1.16
N LEU A 141 9.03 14.92 -1.67
CA LEU A 141 9.49 14.62 -3.03
C LEU A 141 8.63 15.35 -4.07
N ASN A 142 7.31 15.30 -3.94
CA ASN A 142 6.39 16.00 -4.84
C ASN A 142 6.54 17.52 -4.77
N SER A 143 6.84 18.09 -3.60
CA SER A 143 7.12 19.51 -3.48
C SER A 143 8.43 19.90 -4.18
N ALA A 144 9.48 19.08 -4.07
CA ALA A 144 10.72 19.30 -4.81
C ALA A 144 10.53 19.18 -6.33
N ILE A 145 9.76 18.18 -6.79
CA ILE A 145 9.40 18.01 -8.21
C ILE A 145 8.65 19.24 -8.72
N ARG A 146 7.64 19.74 -7.98
CA ARG A 146 6.86 20.93 -8.38
C ARG A 146 7.73 22.17 -8.58
N GLY A 147 8.71 22.40 -7.71
CA GLY A 147 9.65 23.51 -7.87
C GLY A 147 10.43 23.42 -9.18
N LEU A 148 11.05 22.26 -9.43
CA LEU A 148 11.83 22.01 -10.65
C LEU A 148 10.97 21.99 -11.92
N LEU A 149 9.72 21.55 -11.81
CA LEU A 149 8.74 21.57 -12.90
C LEU A 149 8.37 23.01 -13.29
N GLY A 150 8.20 23.90 -12.31
CA GLY A 150 8.01 25.32 -12.54
C GLY A 150 9.17 25.92 -13.33
N GLU A 151 10.41 25.65 -12.92
CA GLU A 151 11.60 26.10 -13.66
C GLU A 151 11.65 25.52 -15.09
N LEU A 152 11.35 24.22 -15.25
CA LEU A 152 11.35 23.55 -16.55
C LEU A 152 10.37 24.20 -17.54
N ASN A 153 9.16 24.52 -17.06
CA ASN A 153 8.11 25.06 -17.90
C ASN A 153 8.30 26.54 -18.24
N ASN A 154 8.93 27.33 -17.36
CA ASN A 154 9.26 28.73 -17.60
C ASN A 154 10.56 28.93 -18.41
N ARG A 155 11.39 27.89 -18.54
CA ARG A 155 12.64 27.99 -19.29
C ARG A 155 12.37 28.15 -20.80
N PRO A 156 13.03 29.10 -21.49
CA PRO A 156 12.97 29.20 -22.94
C PRO A 156 13.44 27.90 -23.64
N LEU A 157 12.75 27.53 -24.72
CA LEU A 157 13.12 26.37 -25.52
C LEU A 157 14.44 26.62 -26.27
N GLN A 158 15.22 25.56 -26.55
CA GLN A 158 16.52 25.73 -27.22
C GLN A 158 16.41 26.36 -28.62
N ARG A 159 15.34 26.07 -29.35
CA ARG A 159 15.13 26.53 -30.73
C ARG A 159 14.21 27.74 -30.86
N GLN A 160 13.56 28.16 -29.77
CA GLN A 160 12.59 29.25 -29.76
C GLN A 160 12.75 30.05 -28.47
N LYS A 161 12.79 31.39 -28.54
CA LYS A 161 12.92 32.25 -27.36
C LYS A 161 11.67 32.31 -26.47
N VAL A 162 10.73 31.38 -26.66
CA VAL A 162 9.51 31.22 -25.85
C VAL A 162 9.63 29.97 -24.98
N SER A 163 9.02 30.05 -23.81
CA SER A 163 8.92 28.96 -22.85
C SER A 163 7.73 28.04 -23.14
N ARG A 164 7.71 26.86 -22.49
CA ARG A 164 6.55 25.95 -22.58
C ARG A 164 5.30 26.60 -22.00
N ARG A 165 5.45 27.42 -20.96
CA ARG A 165 4.35 28.16 -20.34
C ARG A 165 3.73 29.17 -21.29
N GLU A 166 4.54 29.98 -21.96
CA GLU A 166 4.02 30.95 -22.95
C GLU A 166 3.31 30.24 -24.11
N LEU A 167 3.85 29.11 -24.58
CA LEU A 167 3.18 28.30 -25.58
C LEU A 167 1.88 27.67 -25.05
N PHE A 168 1.83 27.29 -23.78
CA PHE A 168 0.61 26.75 -23.16
C PHE A 168 -0.49 27.79 -23.13
N GLU A 169 -0.20 28.99 -22.64
CA GLU A 169 -1.15 30.11 -22.52
C GLU A 169 -1.72 30.51 -23.90
N THR A 170 -0.90 30.42 -24.95
CA THR A 170 -1.30 30.81 -26.32
C THR A 170 -1.94 29.69 -27.14
N LEU A 171 -1.53 28.43 -26.95
CA LEU A 171 -1.95 27.31 -27.81
C LEU A 171 -2.91 26.34 -27.14
N ASP A 172 -2.57 25.85 -25.94
CA ASP A 172 -3.31 24.76 -25.30
C ASP A 172 -4.42 25.28 -24.40
N GLN A 173 -4.15 26.29 -23.55
CA GLN A 173 -5.10 26.82 -22.56
C GLN A 173 -6.45 27.23 -23.18
N PRO A 174 -6.50 27.95 -24.33
CA PRO A 174 -7.77 28.32 -24.95
C PRO A 174 -8.56 27.13 -25.52
N ALA A 175 -7.89 25.99 -25.75
CA ALA A 175 -8.48 24.77 -26.30
C ALA A 175 -8.89 23.76 -25.22
N LEU A 176 -8.57 24.01 -23.95
CA LEU A 176 -8.98 23.14 -22.84
C LEU A 176 -10.47 23.33 -22.53
N ARG A 177 -11.12 22.22 -22.17
CA ARG A 177 -12.47 22.25 -21.60
C ARG A 177 -12.39 22.68 -20.14
N PRO A 178 -13.44 23.33 -19.60
CA PRO A 178 -13.46 23.68 -18.19
C PRO A 178 -13.45 22.43 -17.30
N LEU A 179 -12.89 22.56 -16.11
CA LEU A 179 -12.98 21.53 -15.08
C LEU A 179 -14.44 21.40 -14.58
N PRO A 180 -14.91 20.19 -14.28
CA PRO A 180 -16.19 20.00 -13.59
C PRO A 180 -16.14 20.60 -12.18
N SER A 181 -17.31 20.91 -11.61
CA SER A 181 -17.42 21.51 -10.27
C SER A 181 -16.90 20.61 -9.14
N SER A 182 -16.83 19.30 -9.37
CA SER A 182 -16.30 18.32 -8.43
C SER A 182 -15.27 17.42 -9.11
N PRO A 183 -14.12 17.15 -8.48
CA PRO A 183 -13.15 16.21 -9.02
C PRO A 183 -13.73 14.78 -9.01
N TYR A 184 -13.28 13.96 -9.97
CA TYR A 184 -13.60 12.53 -9.96
C TYR A 184 -12.96 11.84 -8.74
N GLU A 185 -13.76 11.16 -7.92
CA GLU A 185 -13.27 10.38 -6.79
C GLU A 185 -13.22 8.90 -7.15
N TYR A 186 -12.02 8.38 -7.40
CA TYR A 186 -11.82 6.95 -7.57
C TYR A 186 -12.15 6.19 -6.27
N ALA A 187 -12.98 5.16 -6.39
CA ALA A 187 -13.28 4.25 -5.29
C ALA A 187 -13.15 2.78 -5.72
N GLN A 188 -12.35 2.01 -4.98
CA GLN A 188 -12.32 0.57 -5.08
C GLN A 188 -13.40 -0.04 -4.18
N TRP A 189 -14.13 -1.02 -4.72
CA TRP A 189 -15.11 -1.78 -3.96
C TRP A 189 -14.59 -3.16 -3.58
N LYS A 190 -14.77 -3.55 -2.32
CA LYS A 190 -14.35 -4.86 -1.81
C LYS A 190 -15.34 -5.40 -0.79
N LYS A 191 -15.63 -6.69 -0.81
CA LYS A 191 -16.37 -7.35 0.29
C LYS A 191 -15.41 -7.83 1.36
N ALA A 192 -15.76 -7.62 2.63
CA ALA A 192 -14.99 -8.08 3.77
C ALA A 192 -15.91 -8.69 4.83
N LYS A 193 -15.48 -9.79 5.45
CA LYS A 193 -16.20 -10.37 6.59
C LYS A 193 -15.71 -9.72 7.88
N VAL A 194 -16.64 -9.27 8.71
CA VAL A 194 -16.34 -8.69 10.01
C VAL A 194 -15.82 -9.79 10.95
N GLY A 195 -14.62 -9.58 11.46
CA GLY A 195 -13.99 -10.49 12.42
C GLY A 195 -14.73 -10.52 13.75
N ILE A 196 -14.43 -11.54 14.56
CA ILE A 196 -15.00 -11.66 15.93
C ILE A 196 -14.58 -10.51 16.85
N ASP A 197 -13.47 -9.86 16.52
CA ASP A 197 -12.93 -8.67 17.15
C ASP A 197 -13.56 -7.39 16.60
N TYR A 198 -14.71 -7.47 15.90
CA TYR A 198 -15.41 -6.33 15.26
C TYR A 198 -14.55 -5.50 14.30
N HIS A 199 -13.51 -6.09 13.70
CA HIS A 199 -12.67 -5.44 12.70
C HIS A 199 -12.77 -6.09 11.32
N ILE A 200 -12.63 -5.26 10.28
CA ILE A 200 -12.40 -5.67 8.89
C ILE A 200 -10.95 -5.39 8.51
N GLU A 201 -10.38 -6.23 7.64
CA GLU A 201 -8.98 -6.10 7.22
C GLU A 201 -8.88 -5.58 5.77
N PHE A 202 -8.09 -4.53 5.58
CA PHE A 202 -7.74 -4.01 4.27
C PHE A 202 -6.26 -3.59 4.25
N GLU A 203 -5.50 -4.06 3.25
CA GLU A 203 -4.05 -3.81 3.09
C GLU A 203 -3.23 -4.04 4.39
N GLY A 204 -3.56 -5.08 5.15
CA GLY A 204 -2.87 -5.44 6.40
C GLY A 204 -3.26 -4.61 7.63
N ARG A 205 -4.08 -3.57 7.46
CA ARG A 205 -4.66 -2.75 8.54
C ARG A 205 -6.06 -3.24 8.91
N LEU A 206 -6.41 -3.08 10.18
CA LEU A 206 -7.68 -3.48 10.76
C LEU A 206 -8.52 -2.23 11.09
N TYR A 207 -9.75 -2.17 10.59
CA TYR A 207 -10.67 -1.06 10.79
C TYR A 207 -11.89 -1.55 11.58
N SER A 208 -12.19 -0.92 12.70
CA SER A 208 -13.32 -1.33 13.54
C SER A 208 -14.66 -1.04 12.87
N VAL A 209 -15.67 -1.84 13.14
CA VAL A 209 -17.07 -1.59 12.80
C VAL A 209 -17.93 -1.89 14.02
N SER A 210 -19.19 -1.46 14.03
CA SER A 210 -20.11 -1.81 15.13
C SER A 210 -20.12 -3.32 15.38
N HIS A 211 -19.93 -3.71 16.65
CA HIS A 211 -19.94 -5.12 17.06
C HIS A 211 -21.20 -5.91 16.65
N SER A 212 -22.32 -5.22 16.45
CA SER A 212 -23.56 -5.83 15.95
C SER A 212 -23.39 -6.48 14.58
N LEU A 213 -22.33 -6.11 13.84
CA LEU A 213 -22.00 -6.63 12.52
C LEU A 213 -21.01 -7.80 12.57
N VAL A 214 -20.59 -8.29 13.73
CA VAL A 214 -19.67 -9.44 13.85
C VAL A 214 -20.18 -10.63 13.07
N GLY A 215 -19.31 -11.22 12.23
CA GLY A 215 -19.64 -12.36 11.38
C GLY A 215 -20.38 -12.02 10.08
N GLN A 216 -20.90 -10.79 9.93
CA GLN A 216 -21.55 -10.33 8.71
C GLN A 216 -20.53 -10.00 7.61
N VAL A 217 -20.99 -9.99 6.37
CA VAL A 217 -20.21 -9.50 5.22
C VAL A 217 -20.65 -8.07 4.90
N VAL A 218 -19.68 -7.16 4.89
CA VAL A 218 -19.85 -5.74 4.57
C VAL A 218 -19.16 -5.39 3.26
N GLU A 219 -19.58 -4.30 2.64
CA GLU A 219 -18.95 -3.73 1.46
C GLU A 219 -18.05 -2.55 1.86
N LEU A 220 -16.87 -2.48 1.28
CA LEU A 220 -15.90 -1.42 1.51
C LEU A 220 -15.86 -0.57 0.26
N ARG A 221 -16.10 0.73 0.41
CA ARG A 221 -15.78 1.75 -0.60
C ARG A 221 -14.48 2.42 -0.15
N ILE A 222 -13.41 2.14 -0.87
CA ILE A 222 -12.05 2.56 -0.54
C ILE A 222 -11.62 3.65 -1.54
N THR A 223 -11.36 4.85 -1.03
CA THR A 223 -10.80 5.96 -1.82
C THR A 223 -9.31 6.13 -1.51
N ALA A 224 -8.68 7.18 -2.05
CA ALA A 224 -7.29 7.49 -1.72
C ALA A 224 -7.11 7.78 -0.23
N ALA A 225 -8.07 8.46 0.40
CA ALA A 225 -7.97 8.89 1.80
C ALA A 225 -8.82 8.07 2.77
N LEU A 226 -9.92 7.45 2.31
CA LEU A 226 -10.94 6.91 3.20
C LEU A 226 -11.25 5.43 2.93
N VAL A 227 -11.58 4.71 4.00
CA VAL A 227 -12.23 3.40 3.95
C VAL A 227 -13.63 3.57 4.53
N THR A 228 -14.63 3.57 3.66
CA THR A 228 -16.05 3.62 4.04
C THR A 228 -16.57 2.19 4.10
N VAL A 229 -17.17 1.81 5.23
CA VAL A 229 -17.82 0.51 5.38
C VAL A 229 -19.31 0.69 5.20
N LEU A 230 -19.90 -0.12 4.33
CA LEU A 230 -21.31 -0.13 3.99
C LEU A 230 -21.94 -1.48 4.32
N MET A 231 -23.15 -1.42 4.89
CA MET A 231 -24.01 -2.58 5.07
C MET A 231 -25.32 -2.33 4.32
N LYS A 232 -25.62 -3.16 3.32
CA LYS A 232 -26.81 -3.01 2.46
C LYS A 232 -26.96 -1.58 1.89
N GLY A 233 -25.85 -1.00 1.40
CA GLY A 233 -25.81 0.35 0.84
C GLY A 233 -25.80 1.51 1.84
N LYS A 234 -25.94 1.26 3.15
CA LYS A 234 -25.85 2.30 4.19
C LYS A 234 -24.45 2.34 4.81
N GLN A 235 -23.87 3.53 4.92
CA GLN A 235 -22.60 3.71 5.62
C GLN A 235 -22.76 3.35 7.10
N VAL A 236 -21.94 2.44 7.59
CA VAL A 236 -21.90 1.97 8.99
C VAL A 236 -20.62 2.33 9.73
N ALA A 237 -19.54 2.65 9.00
CA ALA A 237 -18.29 3.16 9.56
C ALA A 237 -17.53 3.95 8.49
N LEU A 238 -16.68 4.88 8.93
CA LEU A 238 -15.81 5.67 8.05
C LEU A 238 -14.44 5.85 8.70
N HIS A 239 -13.37 5.46 8.02
CA HIS A 239 -12.01 5.52 8.54
C HIS A 239 -11.06 6.24 7.59
N GLN A 240 -10.02 6.87 8.14
CA GLN A 240 -8.84 7.25 7.36
C GLN A 240 -8.12 5.98 6.89
N ARG A 241 -7.83 5.88 5.60
CA ARG A 241 -7.14 4.74 5.00
C ARG A 241 -5.73 4.60 5.57
N HIS A 242 -5.01 5.72 5.62
CA HIS A 242 -3.65 5.79 6.13
C HIS A 242 -3.61 6.29 7.58
N GLY A 243 -2.60 5.87 8.34
CA GLY A 243 -2.40 6.26 9.74
C GLY A 243 -1.27 5.45 10.39
N SER A 244 -0.94 5.75 11.63
CA SER A 244 0.02 4.95 12.40
C SER A 244 -0.60 3.62 12.87
N GLY A 245 0.25 2.61 13.11
CA GLY A 245 -0.16 1.33 13.71
C GLY A 245 -0.99 0.40 12.82
N ARG A 246 -1.33 -0.78 13.34
CA ARG A 246 -2.10 -1.81 12.60
C ARG A 246 -3.62 -1.63 12.72
N PHE A 247 -4.10 -0.96 13.77
CA PHE A 247 -5.52 -0.84 14.10
C PHE A 247 -6.00 0.60 13.96
N SER A 248 -7.18 0.78 13.37
CA SER A 248 -7.96 2.02 13.37
C SER A 248 -9.29 1.74 14.05
N THR A 249 -9.30 1.91 15.38
CA THR A 249 -10.43 1.56 16.24
C THR A 249 -11.17 2.82 16.67
N GLN A 250 -12.47 2.91 16.39
CA GLN A 250 -13.32 3.99 16.87
C GLN A 250 -14.06 3.58 18.14
N PRO A 251 -14.04 4.38 19.22
CA PRO A 251 -14.63 3.99 20.50
C PRO A 251 -16.12 3.63 20.46
N HIS A 252 -16.90 4.25 19.58
CA HIS A 252 -18.35 4.04 19.50
C HIS A 252 -18.76 2.75 18.75
N HIS A 253 -17.83 2.10 18.07
CA HIS A 253 -18.05 0.78 17.48
C HIS A 253 -18.07 -0.35 18.52
N MET A 254 -17.58 -0.05 19.72
CA MET A 254 -17.53 -0.98 20.83
C MET A 254 -18.94 -1.20 21.44
N PRO A 255 -19.32 -2.44 21.77
CA PRO A 255 -20.59 -2.72 22.46
C PRO A 255 -20.63 -2.11 23.86
N LYS A 256 -21.82 -1.65 24.28
CA LYS A 256 -22.09 -1.33 25.70
C LYS A 256 -21.96 -2.57 26.61
N SER A 257 -22.29 -3.75 26.10
CA SER A 257 -22.13 -5.05 26.76
C SER A 257 -20.70 -5.62 26.71
N HIS A 258 -19.72 -4.99 26.05
CA HIS A 258 -18.31 -5.29 26.32
C HIS A 258 -17.80 -4.59 27.60
N ARG A 259 -18.68 -3.86 28.32
CA ARG A 259 -18.52 -3.65 29.77
C ARG A 259 -19.06 -4.81 30.62
N ARG A 260 -19.92 -5.69 30.06
CA ARG A 260 -20.57 -6.83 30.76
C ARG A 260 -20.98 -7.93 29.75
N HIS A 261 -20.00 -8.75 29.34
CA HIS A 261 -20.07 -10.04 28.62
C HIS A 261 -21.19 -10.33 27.59
N GLN A 262 -20.82 -10.73 26.36
CA GLN A 262 -21.31 -11.98 25.72
C GLN A 262 -20.63 -12.36 24.38
N GLN A 263 -20.61 -13.69 24.15
CA GLN A 263 -20.09 -14.54 23.06
C GLN A 263 -18.59 -14.91 23.05
N TRP A 264 -17.65 -13.96 23.09
CA TRP A 264 -16.20 -14.26 23.18
C TRP A 264 -15.58 -13.44 24.31
N SER A 265 -15.31 -14.08 25.45
CA SER A 265 -14.65 -13.44 26.59
C SER A 265 -13.19 -13.90 26.69
N PRO A 266 -12.30 -13.10 27.31
CA PRO A 266 -10.95 -13.54 27.65
C PRO A 266 -10.97 -14.88 28.40
N GLY A 267 -11.91 -15.03 29.36
CA GLY A 267 -12.12 -16.27 30.10
C GLY A 267 -12.45 -17.49 29.23
N ARG A 268 -13.16 -17.32 28.11
CA ARG A 268 -13.42 -18.42 27.16
C ARG A 268 -12.14 -18.87 26.45
N PHE A 269 -11.29 -17.92 26.03
CA PHE A 269 -10.00 -18.24 25.43
C PHE A 269 -9.07 -18.94 26.42
N LEU A 270 -9.01 -18.44 27.66
CA LEU A 270 -8.21 -19.04 28.73
C LEU A 270 -8.72 -20.45 29.07
N ASN A 271 -10.04 -20.65 29.19
CA ASN A 271 -10.61 -21.98 29.47
C ASN A 271 -10.34 -22.97 28.34
N TRP A 272 -10.42 -22.54 27.08
CA TRP A 272 -10.09 -23.39 25.94
C TRP A 272 -8.60 -23.72 25.89
N ALA A 273 -7.73 -22.73 26.11
CA ALA A 273 -6.29 -22.94 26.17
C ALA A 273 -5.89 -23.89 27.30
N LYS A 274 -6.54 -23.78 28.47
CA LYS A 274 -6.34 -24.66 29.63
C LYS A 274 -6.63 -26.13 29.33
N GLN A 275 -7.56 -26.43 28.42
CA GLN A 275 -7.84 -27.80 27.98
C GLN A 275 -6.73 -28.40 27.11
N MET A 276 -5.87 -27.56 26.53
CA MET A 276 -4.75 -27.99 25.68
C MET A 276 -3.47 -28.19 26.50
N GLY A 277 -3.18 -27.27 27.41
CA GLY A 277 -2.07 -27.37 28.34
C GLY A 277 -1.59 -26.03 28.92
N PRO A 278 -0.68 -26.07 29.89
CA PRO A 278 -0.19 -24.89 30.60
C PRO A 278 0.57 -23.89 29.71
N ALA A 279 1.38 -24.35 28.76
CA ALA A 279 2.13 -23.47 27.86
C ALA A 279 1.19 -22.75 26.88
N THR A 280 0.20 -23.46 26.32
CA THR A 280 -0.82 -22.84 25.47
C THR A 280 -1.61 -21.76 26.23
N LEU A 281 -1.95 -22.01 27.50
CA LEU A 281 -2.59 -21.01 28.36
C LEU A 281 -1.73 -19.75 28.51
N THR A 282 -0.44 -19.90 28.81
CA THR A 282 0.49 -18.78 28.98
C THR A 282 0.61 -17.94 27.71
N VAL A 283 0.73 -18.57 26.53
CA VAL A 283 0.79 -17.83 25.26
C VAL A 283 -0.53 -17.08 25.00
N VAL A 284 -1.69 -17.72 25.23
CA VAL A 284 -2.99 -17.08 25.04
C VAL A 284 -3.18 -15.91 26.01
N GLN A 285 -2.77 -16.06 27.27
CA GLN A 285 -2.80 -14.99 28.26
C GLN A 285 -1.92 -13.81 27.84
N HIS A 286 -0.69 -14.09 27.41
CA HIS A 286 0.22 -13.07 26.88
C HIS A 286 -0.39 -12.27 25.72
N GLN A 287 -1.11 -12.93 24.79
CA GLN A 287 -1.77 -12.26 23.66
C GLN A 287 -2.90 -11.32 24.08
N LEU A 288 -3.55 -11.58 25.22
CA LEU A 288 -4.66 -10.79 25.75
C LEU A 288 -4.17 -9.60 26.60
N GLU A 289 -3.05 -9.76 27.32
CA GLU A 289 -2.59 -8.77 28.30
C GLU A 289 -1.60 -7.74 27.73
N THR A 290 -0.80 -8.11 26.72
CA THR A 290 0.25 -7.21 26.18
C THR A 290 -0.25 -6.16 25.19
N ARG A 291 -1.54 -6.14 24.89
CA ARG A 291 -2.14 -5.21 23.93
C ARG A 291 -2.95 -4.14 24.68
N PRO A 292 -3.08 -2.93 24.12
CA PRO A 292 -3.88 -1.86 24.75
C PRO A 292 -5.31 -2.30 25.11
N HIS A 293 -5.86 -3.23 24.33
CA HIS A 293 -7.15 -3.84 24.55
C HIS A 293 -7.07 -5.36 24.30
N PRO A 294 -7.61 -6.22 25.18
CA PRO A 294 -7.61 -7.68 25.02
C PRO A 294 -8.25 -8.16 23.71
N GLU A 295 -9.20 -7.41 23.15
CA GLU A 295 -9.89 -7.72 21.90
C GLU A 295 -8.94 -7.76 20.70
N HIS A 296 -7.89 -6.92 20.72
CA HIS A 296 -6.83 -6.99 19.73
C HIS A 296 -6.07 -8.32 19.81
N GLY A 297 -6.15 -9.01 20.95
CA GLY A 297 -5.67 -10.37 21.24
C GLY A 297 -6.45 -11.48 20.53
N TYR A 298 -7.77 -11.30 20.33
CA TYR A 298 -8.69 -12.41 20.07
C TYR A 298 -8.39 -13.17 18.78
N ARG A 299 -8.02 -12.48 17.69
CA ARG A 299 -7.61 -13.14 16.44
C ARG A 299 -6.36 -13.98 16.62
N ALA A 300 -5.40 -13.52 17.42
CA ALA A 300 -4.18 -14.28 17.69
C ALA A 300 -4.49 -15.51 18.56
N CYS A 301 -5.32 -15.36 19.59
CA CYS A 301 -5.78 -16.47 20.43
C CYS A 301 -6.53 -17.54 19.59
N LEU A 302 -7.47 -17.13 18.74
CA LEU A 302 -8.14 -18.06 17.82
C LEU A 302 -7.16 -18.72 16.85
N GLY A 303 -6.22 -17.96 16.30
CA GLY A 303 -5.20 -18.48 15.40
C GLY A 303 -4.40 -19.59 16.06
N ILE A 304 -3.95 -19.39 17.31
CA ILE A 304 -3.23 -20.39 18.11
C ILE A 304 -4.12 -21.62 18.37
N LEU A 305 -5.33 -21.41 18.90
CA LEU A 305 -6.23 -22.50 19.28
C LEU A 305 -6.72 -23.32 18.06
N HIS A 306 -6.84 -22.71 16.88
CA HIS A 306 -7.16 -23.43 15.65
C HIS A 306 -6.01 -24.27 15.11
N GLN A 307 -4.75 -24.01 15.49
CA GLN A 307 -3.63 -24.88 15.08
C GLN A 307 -3.80 -26.31 15.60
N ALA A 308 -4.49 -26.51 16.72
CA ALA A 308 -4.81 -27.84 17.24
C ALA A 308 -5.63 -28.68 16.27
N ARG A 309 -6.45 -28.07 15.42
CA ARG A 309 -7.22 -28.81 14.39
C ARG A 309 -6.32 -29.38 13.30
N HIS A 310 -5.20 -28.71 13.01
CA HIS A 310 -4.28 -29.09 11.95
C HIS A 310 -3.13 -29.97 12.45
N TYR A 311 -2.61 -29.70 13.64
CA TYR A 311 -1.40 -30.35 14.17
C TYR A 311 -1.66 -31.23 15.41
N GLY A 312 -2.85 -31.17 16.00
CA GLY A 312 -3.19 -31.85 17.24
C GLY A 312 -2.65 -31.15 18.49
N ASN A 313 -3.27 -31.42 19.64
CA ASN A 313 -2.85 -30.83 20.93
C ASN A 313 -1.43 -31.26 21.33
N GLN A 314 -1.02 -32.49 20.96
CA GLN A 314 0.30 -33.05 21.28
C GLN A 314 1.46 -32.26 20.66
N ARG A 315 1.22 -31.55 19.54
CA ARG A 315 2.22 -30.70 18.89
C ARG A 315 2.09 -29.23 19.27
N LEU A 316 0.85 -28.76 19.45
CA LEU A 316 0.60 -27.38 19.81
C LEU A 316 1.19 -27.01 21.17
N GLU A 317 1.06 -27.89 22.16
CA GLU A 317 1.52 -27.59 23.52
C GLU A 317 3.05 -27.45 23.61
N PRO A 318 3.88 -28.38 23.08
CA PRO A 318 5.33 -28.18 22.99
C PRO A 318 5.73 -26.97 22.16
N ALA A 319 5.01 -26.66 21.07
CA ALA A 319 5.27 -25.47 20.27
C ALA A 319 5.05 -24.17 21.07
N CYS A 320 4.01 -24.13 21.90
CA CYS A 320 3.76 -23.02 22.81
C CYS A 320 4.86 -22.93 23.88
N ALA A 321 5.32 -24.05 24.43
CA ALA A 321 6.39 -24.08 25.43
C ALA A 321 7.70 -23.52 24.86
N GLN A 322 8.08 -23.95 23.66
CA GLN A 322 9.26 -23.45 22.96
C GLN A 322 9.13 -21.96 22.61
N ALA A 323 7.94 -21.49 22.22
CA ALA A 323 7.70 -20.07 21.95
C ALA A 323 7.89 -19.18 23.20
N ILE A 324 7.57 -19.71 24.39
CA ILE A 324 7.80 -19.04 25.67
C ILE A 324 9.29 -19.00 26.00
N GLU A 325 9.98 -20.13 25.83
CA GLU A 325 11.41 -20.28 26.13
C GLU A 325 12.28 -19.33 25.30
N ILE A 326 11.97 -19.15 24.01
CA ILE A 326 12.66 -18.17 23.15
C ILE A 326 12.22 -16.71 23.38
N GLY A 327 11.40 -16.44 24.41
CA GLY A 327 10.90 -15.11 24.74
C GLY A 327 9.94 -14.51 23.71
N SER A 328 9.34 -15.32 22.83
CA SER A 328 8.47 -14.87 21.74
C SER A 328 7.11 -15.58 21.74
N PRO A 329 6.27 -15.40 22.78
CA PRO A 329 4.94 -16.03 22.90
C PRO A 329 3.91 -15.36 21.97
N THR A 330 4.17 -15.41 20.65
CA THR A 330 3.31 -14.84 19.61
C THR A 330 2.74 -15.89 18.67
N TYR A 331 1.56 -15.61 18.11
CA TYR A 331 0.96 -16.46 17.07
C TYR A 331 1.93 -16.76 15.91
N ARG A 332 2.73 -15.77 15.47
CA ARG A 332 3.68 -15.96 14.36
C ARG A 332 4.78 -16.95 14.73
N SER A 333 5.32 -16.83 15.95
CA SER A 333 6.37 -17.72 16.46
C SER A 333 5.86 -19.14 16.60
N VAL A 334 4.68 -19.34 17.22
CA VAL A 334 4.03 -20.65 17.34
C VAL A 334 3.73 -21.28 15.97
N ALA A 335 3.21 -20.49 15.02
CA ALA A 335 2.95 -20.95 13.66
C ALA A 335 4.24 -21.36 12.92
N SER A 336 5.33 -20.62 13.12
CA SER A 336 6.65 -20.94 12.55
C SER A 336 7.22 -22.24 13.12
N ILE A 337 7.18 -22.39 14.45
CA ILE A 337 7.65 -23.58 15.17
C ILE A 337 6.94 -24.84 14.67
N LEU A 338 5.60 -24.81 14.61
CA LEU A 338 4.79 -25.95 14.13
C LEU A 338 5.05 -26.28 12.66
N LYS A 339 5.21 -25.25 11.82
CA LYS A 339 5.48 -25.41 10.38
C LYS A 339 6.83 -26.07 10.14
N ASN A 340 7.84 -25.69 10.92
CA ASN A 340 9.22 -26.20 10.78
C ASN A 340 9.47 -27.47 11.60
N GLY A 341 8.50 -27.93 12.39
CA GLY A 341 8.63 -29.15 13.20
C GLY A 341 9.55 -29.02 14.40
N LEU A 342 9.86 -27.79 14.83
CA LEU A 342 10.77 -27.52 15.96
C LEU A 342 10.19 -27.97 17.30
N ASP A 343 8.87 -28.20 17.35
CA ASP A 343 8.12 -28.75 18.48
C ASP A 343 8.42 -30.23 18.76
N LYS A 344 9.07 -30.94 17.82
CA LYS A 344 9.32 -32.38 17.91
C LYS A 344 10.65 -32.76 18.56
N ASN A 345 11.55 -31.79 18.79
CA ASN A 345 12.79 -32.02 19.50
C ASN A 345 12.64 -31.52 20.94
N PRO A 346 12.57 -32.42 21.94
CA PRO A 346 12.70 -32.00 23.32
C PRO A 346 14.17 -31.63 23.56
N LEU A 347 14.38 -30.39 24.01
CA LEU A 347 15.59 -29.90 24.65
C LEU A 347 16.85 -29.86 23.75
N HIS A 348 17.28 -28.65 23.40
CA HIS A 348 18.73 -28.42 23.49
C HIS A 348 19.07 -28.59 24.96
N GLU A 349 19.91 -29.57 25.29
CA GLU A 349 20.68 -29.48 26.53
C GLU A 349 21.31 -28.08 26.59
N PRO A 350 21.40 -27.45 27.77
CA PRO A 350 22.20 -26.23 27.89
C PRO A 350 23.54 -26.54 27.25
N ILE A 351 23.98 -25.67 26.33
CA ILE A 351 25.28 -25.79 25.69
C ILE A 351 26.29 -25.91 26.84
N THR A 352 26.70 -27.13 27.16
CA THR A 352 27.90 -27.38 27.91
C THR A 352 28.98 -26.79 27.03
N ASP A 353 29.74 -25.85 27.58
CA ASP A 353 30.93 -25.28 26.94
C ASP A 353 31.70 -26.43 26.28
N HIS A 354 31.58 -26.56 24.96
CA HIS A 354 32.42 -27.48 24.23
C HIS A 354 33.82 -26.90 24.32
N GLU A 355 34.72 -27.63 24.99
CA GLU A 355 36.15 -27.44 24.82
C GLU A 355 36.43 -27.27 23.33
N PRO A 356 37.15 -26.22 22.91
CA PRO A 356 37.39 -26.00 21.49
C PRO A 356 38.16 -27.20 20.94
N LEU A 357 37.54 -27.88 19.96
CA LEU A 357 38.19 -28.90 19.14
C LEU A 357 39.44 -28.28 18.51
N THR A 358 40.62 -28.68 19.00
CA THR A 358 41.90 -28.33 18.41
C THR A 358 42.07 -29.08 17.09
N HIS A 359 41.78 -28.40 15.98
CA HIS A 359 42.16 -28.87 14.65
C HIS A 359 43.50 -28.25 14.25
N ASP A 360 44.39 -29.07 13.67
CA ASP A 360 45.73 -28.70 13.15
C ASP A 360 45.72 -27.60 12.05
N ASN A 361 44.55 -27.12 11.65
CA ASN A 361 44.37 -26.11 10.60
C ASN A 361 44.06 -24.69 11.12
N LEU A 362 44.04 -24.47 12.44
CA LEU A 362 43.90 -23.13 13.01
C LEU A 362 45.26 -22.43 13.11
N ARG A 363 45.56 -21.57 12.14
CA ARG A 363 46.76 -20.72 12.16
C ARG A 363 46.61 -19.62 13.21
N GLY A 364 47.52 -19.62 14.18
CA GLY A 364 47.50 -18.65 15.29
C GLY A 364 47.94 -17.23 14.89
N PRO A 365 47.80 -16.26 15.81
CA PRO A 365 48.01 -14.83 15.58
C PRO A 365 49.43 -14.41 15.17
N GLY A 366 50.40 -15.33 15.18
CA GLY A 366 51.78 -15.08 14.74
C GLY A 366 52.00 -15.11 13.22
N TYR A 367 50.98 -15.48 12.43
CA TYR A 367 51.09 -15.54 10.96
C TYR A 367 50.96 -14.18 10.27
N TYR A 368 50.48 -13.15 10.98
CA TYR A 368 50.34 -11.78 10.46
C TYR A 368 51.35 -10.83 11.12
N ARG A 369 52.64 -11.13 11.04
CA ARG A 369 53.72 -10.18 11.33
C ARG A 369 54.49 -9.81 10.09
#